data_AF-A0A151Z4Q9-F1
#
_entry.id   AF-A0A151Z4Q9-F1
#
_cell.length_a   1.000
_cell.length_b   1.000
_cell.length_c   1.000
_cell.angle_alpha   90.00
_cell.angle_beta   90.00
_cell.angle_gamma   90.00
#
_symmetry.space_group_name_H-M   'P 1'
#
loop_
_entity.id
_entity.type
_entity.pdbx_description
1 polymer ?
#
loop_
_entity_poly.entity_id
_entity_poly.type
_entity_poly.pdbx_seq_one_letter_code
_entity_poly.pdbx_strand_id
1 'polypeptide(L)'
;MGSRDRNIETFLRVLIIIIGIALLGLTVPYWIYLKQSVDNEAWVALGIYIASALILIILAVLAFIGAIKKNRGILLYFAVVMIVMLVFGIAQIIVTNLDITGCGGDANDNFSFLCSLSSVAYYLPMALLLFVNLLGAIVALVLRWRLNHDTSGKYYS
;
A
#
# COMPACT_ATOMS: atom_id res chain seq x y z
N MET A 1 13.36 18.34 25.46
CA MET A 1 13.11 18.06 24.03
C MET A 1 13.30 19.35 23.25
N GLY A 2 14.30 19.41 22.37
CA GLY A 2 14.62 20.62 21.61
C GLY A 2 13.48 20.98 20.65
N SER A 3 13.35 22.25 20.28
CA SER A 3 12.40 22.70 19.25
C SER A 3 12.53 21.88 17.94
N ARG A 4 13.76 21.50 17.58
CA ARG A 4 14.09 20.71 16.39
C ARG A 4 13.51 19.28 16.40
N ASP A 5 13.47 18.60 17.55
CA ASP A 5 12.97 17.22 17.63
C ASP A 5 11.46 17.13 17.47
N ARG A 6 10.73 18.10 18.04
CA ARG A 6 9.27 18.21 17.87
C ARG A 6 8.88 18.50 16.42
N ASN A 7 9.69 19.28 15.71
CA ASN A 7 9.45 19.58 14.29
C ASN A 7 9.60 18.32 13.42
N ILE A 8 10.61 17.48 13.68
CA ILE A 8 10.83 16.24 12.94
C ILE A 8 9.73 15.21 13.22
N GLU A 9 9.33 15.03 14.48
CA GLU A 9 8.22 14.14 14.84
C GLU A 9 6.92 14.54 14.14
N THR A 10 6.62 15.84 14.12
CA THR A 10 5.43 16.39 13.45
C THR A 10 5.50 16.18 11.95
N PHE A 11 6.66 16.44 11.33
CA PHE A 11 6.89 16.20 9.92
C PHE A 11 6.67 14.72 9.53
N LEU A 12 7.23 13.79 10.29
CA LEU A 12 7.06 12.34 10.05
C LEU A 12 5.60 11.91 10.14
N ARG A 13 4.82 12.49 11.06
CA ARG A 13 3.37 12.23 11.14
C ARG A 13 2.62 12.73 9.92
N VAL A 14 2.91 13.95 9.49
CA VAL A 14 2.29 14.53 8.29
C VAL A 14 2.59 13.65 7.09
N LEU A 15 3.81 13.13 6.96
CA LEU A 15 4.14 12.16 5.91
C LEU A 15 3.31 10.87 5.99
N ILE A 16 3.12 10.27 7.17
CA ILE A 16 2.26 9.08 7.31
C ILE A 16 0.80 9.38 6.93
N ILE A 17 0.31 10.57 7.24
CA ILE A 17 -1.04 11.00 6.83
C ILE A 17 -1.11 11.13 5.31
N ILE A 18 -0.11 11.74 4.67
CA ILE A 18 -0.02 11.84 3.21
C ILE A 18 0.02 10.43 2.58
N ILE A 19 0.77 9.50 3.15
CA ILE A 19 0.79 8.09 2.74
C ILE A 19 -0.61 7.47 2.85
N GLY A 20 -1.33 7.70 3.95
CA GLY A 20 -2.71 7.25 4.12
C GLY A 20 -3.66 7.79 3.05
N ILE A 21 -3.52 9.08 2.69
CA ILE A 21 -4.29 9.70 1.60
C ILE A 21 -3.92 9.08 0.24
N ALA A 22 -2.63 8.84 -0.01
CA ALA A 22 -2.17 8.19 -1.22
C ALA A 22 -2.73 6.76 -1.35
N LEU A 23 -2.78 5.99 -0.26
CA LEU A 23 -3.39 4.66 -0.23
C LEU A 23 -4.88 4.71 -0.59
N LEU A 24 -5.62 5.73 -0.10
CA LEU A 24 -7.01 5.94 -0.52
C LEU A 24 -7.11 6.29 -2.01
N GLY A 25 -6.25 7.17 -2.52
CA GLY A 25 -6.21 7.51 -3.94
C GLY A 25 -5.90 6.31 -4.84
N LEU A 26 -5.04 5.41 -4.37
CA LEU A 26 -4.70 4.15 -5.05
C LEU A 26 -5.84 3.14 -5.06
N THR A 27 -6.97 3.39 -4.39
CA THR A 27 -8.19 2.57 -4.57
C THR A 27 -8.88 2.86 -5.91
N VAL A 28 -8.68 4.04 -6.50
CA VAL A 28 -9.36 4.48 -7.75
C VAL A 28 -9.18 3.49 -8.91
N PRO A 29 -7.96 3.02 -9.24
CA PRO A 29 -7.77 2.01 -10.28
C PRO A 29 -8.57 0.72 -10.04
N TYR A 30 -8.70 0.26 -8.79
CA TYR A 30 -9.45 -0.96 -8.47
C TYR A 30 -10.94 -0.82 -8.78
N TRP A 31 -11.53 0.37 -8.60
CA TRP A 31 -12.92 0.61 -8.99
C TRP A 31 -13.12 0.56 -10.51
N ILE A 32 -12.13 1.01 -11.29
CA ILE A 32 -12.14 0.90 -12.75
C ILE A 32 -12.05 -0.58 -13.17
N TYR A 33 -11.11 -1.34 -12.59
CA TYR A 33 -10.97 -2.77 -12.88
C TYR A 33 -12.17 -3.59 -12.43
N LEU A 34 -12.85 -3.18 -11.35
CA LEU A 34 -14.09 -3.81 -10.89
C LEU A 34 -15.19 -3.67 -11.94
N LYS A 35 -15.39 -2.45 -12.49
CA LYS A 35 -16.36 -2.24 -13.58
C LYS A 35 -16.06 -3.14 -14.78
N GLN A 36 -14.80 -3.18 -15.20
CA GLN A 36 -14.38 -4.02 -16.33
C GLN A 36 -14.55 -5.52 -16.05
N SER A 37 -14.43 -5.95 -14.79
CA SER A 37 -14.65 -7.36 -14.40
C SER A 37 -16.13 -7.74 -14.41
N VAL A 38 -17.02 -6.82 -14.03
CA VAL A 38 -18.48 -7.00 -14.16
C VAL A 38 -18.86 -7.14 -15.64
N ASP A 39 -18.34 -6.26 -16.48
CA ASP A 39 -18.67 -6.22 -17.91
C ASP A 39 -18.19 -7.49 -18.66
N ASN A 40 -17.21 -8.23 -18.12
CA ASN A 40 -16.66 -9.45 -18.70
C ASN A 40 -17.04 -10.74 -17.92
N GLU A 41 -18.02 -10.68 -17.00
CA GLU A 41 -18.48 -11.81 -16.16
C GLU A 41 -17.36 -12.53 -15.37
N ALA A 42 -16.25 -11.84 -15.10
CA ALA A 42 -15.08 -12.39 -14.41
C ALA A 42 -15.25 -12.32 -12.88
N TRP A 43 -16.15 -13.15 -12.33
CA TRP A 43 -16.54 -13.13 -10.90
C TRP A 43 -15.38 -13.30 -9.92
N VAL A 44 -14.36 -14.10 -10.27
CA VAL A 44 -13.17 -14.30 -9.43
C VAL A 44 -12.33 -13.02 -9.35
N ALA A 45 -12.08 -12.36 -10.50
CA ALA A 45 -11.32 -11.11 -10.55
C ALA A 45 -12.05 -9.99 -9.80
N LEU A 46 -13.38 -9.93 -9.92
CA LEU A 46 -14.22 -8.99 -9.19
C LEU A 46 -14.04 -9.13 -7.67
N GLY A 47 -14.08 -10.34 -7.13
CA GLY A 47 -13.88 -10.60 -5.70
C GLY A 47 -12.49 -10.13 -5.22
N ILE A 48 -11.45 -10.38 -6.02
CA ILE A 48 -10.07 -9.97 -5.71
C ILE A 48 -9.93 -8.44 -5.68
N TYR A 49 -10.54 -7.72 -6.63
CA TYR A 49 -10.46 -6.25 -6.66
C TYR A 49 -11.22 -5.59 -5.51
N ILE A 50 -12.38 -6.14 -5.11
CA ILE A 50 -13.10 -5.67 -3.92
C ILE A 50 -12.24 -5.88 -2.67
N ALA A 51 -11.69 -7.08 -2.48
CA ALA A 51 -10.85 -7.39 -1.33
C ALA A 51 -9.62 -6.46 -1.26
N SER A 52 -8.97 -6.22 -2.40
CA SER A 52 -7.81 -5.34 -2.51
C SER A 52 -8.15 -3.88 -2.14
N ALA A 53 -9.27 -3.35 -2.64
CA ALA A 53 -9.71 -2.00 -2.29
C ALA A 53 -10.00 -1.86 -0.78
N LEU A 54 -10.66 -2.85 -0.18
CA LEU A 54 -10.94 -2.86 1.25
C LEU A 54 -9.66 -2.92 2.09
N ILE A 55 -8.68 -3.73 1.69
CA ILE A 55 -7.38 -3.80 2.37
C ILE A 55 -6.70 -2.42 2.37
N LEU A 56 -6.66 -1.72 1.23
CA LEU A 56 -6.06 -0.39 1.14
C LEU A 56 -6.74 0.64 2.05
N ILE A 57 -8.08 0.59 2.16
CA ILE A 57 -8.83 1.45 3.07
C ILE A 57 -8.47 1.16 4.53
N ILE A 58 -8.38 -0.12 4.92
CA ILE A 58 -7.97 -0.52 6.27
C ILE A 58 -6.55 -0.01 6.58
N LEU A 59 -5.62 -0.13 5.62
CA LEU A 59 -4.26 0.37 5.79
C LEU A 59 -4.20 1.89 5.92
N ALA A 60 -5.01 2.63 5.16
CA ALA A 60 -5.12 4.08 5.31
C ALA A 60 -5.62 4.47 6.71
N VAL A 61 -6.62 3.76 7.23
CA VAL A 61 -7.12 3.97 8.60
C VAL A 61 -6.03 3.70 9.64
N LEU A 62 -5.26 2.62 9.49
CA LEU A 62 -4.14 2.31 10.37
C LEU A 62 -3.05 3.39 10.33
N ALA A 63 -2.75 3.93 9.14
CA ALA A 63 -1.83 5.05 8.98
C ALA A 63 -2.30 6.27 9.77
N PHE A 64 -3.57 6.66 9.62
CA PHE A 64 -4.15 7.80 10.34
C PHE A 64 -4.15 7.60 11.86
N ILE A 65 -4.59 6.42 12.33
CA ILE A 65 -4.62 6.11 13.76
C ILE A 65 -3.19 6.07 14.34
N GLY A 66 -2.25 5.44 13.64
CA GLY A 66 -0.85 5.35 14.04
C GLY A 66 -0.18 6.73 14.15
N ALA A 67 -0.44 7.61 13.17
CA ALA A 67 0.07 8.97 13.16
C ALA A 67 -0.51 9.83 14.29
N ILE A 68 -1.85 9.83 14.45
CA ILE A 68 -2.57 10.68 15.42
C ILE A 68 -2.34 10.21 16.86
N LYS A 69 -2.57 8.92 17.13
CA LYS A 69 -2.50 8.37 18.51
C LYS A 69 -1.07 8.10 18.99
N LYS A 70 -0.06 8.30 18.15
CA LYS A 70 1.36 7.98 18.46
C LYS A 70 1.56 6.53 18.94
N ASN A 71 0.69 5.61 18.49
CA ASN A 71 0.70 4.25 19.00
C ASN A 71 1.79 3.43 18.29
N ARG A 72 2.83 3.07 19.05
CA ARG A 72 4.00 2.32 18.58
C ARG A 72 3.65 0.95 18.01
N GLY A 73 2.66 0.28 18.59
CA GLY A 73 2.20 -1.03 18.13
C GLY A 73 1.53 -0.92 16.76
N ILE A 74 0.66 0.08 16.59
CA ILE A 74 -0.04 0.33 15.31
C ILE A 74 0.95 0.76 14.22
N LEU A 75 1.93 1.61 14.55
CA LEU A 75 2.99 2.01 13.61
C LEU A 75 3.86 0.83 13.17
N LEU A 76 4.18 -0.09 14.10
CA LEU A 76 4.91 -1.31 13.76
C LEU A 76 4.08 -2.22 12.86
N TYR A 77 2.81 -2.46 13.21
CA TYR A 77 1.92 -3.29 12.42
C TYR A 77 1.76 -2.73 11.00
N PHE A 78 1.53 -1.42 10.88
CA PHE A 78 1.48 -0.73 9.61
C PHE A 78 2.78 -0.92 8.81
N ALA A 79 3.95 -0.69 9.43
CA ALA A 79 5.23 -0.89 8.74
C ALA A 79 5.43 -2.32 8.23
N VAL A 80 5.10 -3.32 9.05
CA VAL A 80 5.22 -4.74 8.67
C VAL A 80 4.29 -5.06 7.51
N VAL A 81 3.03 -4.61 7.55
CA VAL A 81 2.10 -4.86 6.45
C VAL A 81 2.55 -4.15 5.17
N MET A 82 3.08 -2.93 5.25
CA MET A 82 3.63 -2.24 4.08
C MET A 82 4.82 -2.99 3.47
N ILE A 83 5.70 -3.60 4.28
CA ILE A 83 6.80 -4.45 3.79
C ILE A 83 6.26 -5.72 3.12
N VAL A 84 5.28 -6.39 3.74
CA VAL A 84 4.65 -7.58 3.16
C VAL A 84 4.02 -7.25 1.81
N MET A 85 3.23 -6.17 1.75
CA MET A 85 2.62 -5.68 0.51
C MET A 85 3.64 -5.31 -0.57
N LEU A 86 4.80 -4.76 -0.18
CA LEU A 86 5.90 -4.49 -1.11
C LEU A 86 6.43 -5.78 -1.75
N VAL A 87 6.68 -6.82 -0.94
CA VAL A 87 7.17 -8.11 -1.44
C VAL A 87 6.13 -8.78 -2.36
N PHE A 88 4.87 -8.77 -1.96
CA PHE A 88 3.77 -9.29 -2.79
C PHE A 88 3.64 -8.52 -4.12
N GLY A 89 3.74 -7.18 -4.09
CA GLY A 89 3.66 -6.39 -5.30
C GLY A 89 4.83 -6.64 -6.27
N ILE A 90 6.04 -6.88 -5.75
CA ILE A 90 7.19 -7.29 -6.59
C ILE A 90 6.93 -8.66 -7.20
N ALA A 91 6.46 -9.63 -6.42
CA ALA A 91 6.11 -10.96 -6.93
C ALA A 91 5.02 -10.88 -8.01
N GLN A 92 4.01 -10.03 -7.82
CA GLN A 92 2.94 -9.83 -8.79
C GLN A 92 3.48 -9.27 -10.12
N ILE A 93 4.39 -8.29 -10.10
CA ILE A 93 5.02 -7.78 -11.33
C ILE A 93 5.77 -8.89 -12.08
N ILE A 94 6.48 -9.77 -11.36
CA ILE A 94 7.21 -10.89 -11.98
C ILE A 94 6.23 -11.85 -12.65
N VAL A 95 5.18 -12.28 -11.93
CA VAL A 95 4.17 -13.21 -12.47
C VAL A 95 3.47 -12.60 -13.68
N THR A 96 3.03 -11.34 -13.58
CA THR A 96 2.35 -10.66 -14.70
C THR A 96 3.28 -10.49 -15.91
N ASN A 97 4.57 -10.25 -15.72
CA ASN A 97 5.52 -10.21 -16.84
C ASN A 97 5.64 -11.56 -17.56
N LEU A 98 5.63 -12.67 -16.82
CA LEU A 98 5.66 -14.01 -17.40
C LEU A 98 4.38 -14.28 -18.21
N ASP A 99 3.22 -13.91 -17.67
CA ASP A 99 1.93 -14.09 -18.35
C ASP A 99 1.82 -13.22 -19.62
N ILE A 100 2.30 -11.97 -19.58
CA ILE A 100 2.30 -11.08 -20.75
C ILE A 100 3.20 -11.63 -21.87
N THR A 101 4.34 -12.24 -21.54
CA THR A 101 5.18 -12.89 -22.56
C THR A 101 4.52 -14.12 -23.20
N GLY A 102 3.48 -14.68 -22.57
CA GLY A 102 2.66 -15.78 -23.07
C GLY A 102 1.39 -15.35 -23.82
N CYS A 103 1.17 -14.04 -24.06
CA CYS A 103 0.02 -13.54 -24.82
C CYS A 103 0.01 -14.12 -26.25
N GLY A 104 -0.74 -15.22 -26.44
CA GLY A 104 -0.79 -16.00 -27.68
C GLY A 104 -1.14 -17.48 -27.47
N GLY A 105 -1.07 -17.99 -26.24
CA GLY A 105 -1.29 -19.41 -25.93
C GLY A 105 -2.75 -19.84 -25.75
N ASP A 106 -3.55 -19.12 -24.97
CA ASP A 106 -4.88 -19.60 -24.56
C ASP A 106 -5.89 -18.45 -24.34
N ALA A 107 -7.05 -18.54 -25.00
CA ALA A 107 -8.16 -17.56 -24.87
C ALA A 107 -8.96 -17.70 -23.56
N ASN A 108 -8.70 -18.76 -22.77
CA ASN A 108 -9.36 -19.04 -21.49
C ASN A 108 -8.57 -18.55 -20.27
N ASP A 109 -7.47 -17.84 -20.47
CA ASP A 109 -6.65 -17.40 -19.34
C ASP A 109 -7.28 -16.19 -18.64
N ASN A 110 -7.38 -16.25 -17.31
CA ASN A 110 -8.09 -15.26 -16.49
C ASN A 110 -7.48 -13.85 -16.57
N PHE A 111 -6.27 -13.73 -17.15
CA PHE A 111 -5.52 -12.50 -17.32
C PHE A 111 -5.36 -12.07 -18.79
N SER A 112 -6.02 -12.73 -19.73
CA SER A 112 -5.98 -12.38 -21.17
C SER A 112 -6.40 -10.93 -21.45
N PHE A 113 -7.23 -10.32 -20.59
CA PHE A 113 -7.58 -8.89 -20.65
C PHE A 113 -6.38 -7.95 -20.43
N LEU A 114 -5.31 -8.39 -19.77
CA LEU A 114 -4.08 -7.60 -19.61
C LEU A 114 -3.29 -7.47 -20.92
N CYS A 115 -3.46 -8.42 -21.86
CA CYS A 115 -2.87 -8.33 -23.19
C CYS A 115 -3.49 -7.20 -24.04
N SER A 116 -4.71 -6.75 -23.72
CA SER A 116 -5.41 -5.68 -24.45
C SER A 116 -5.32 -4.30 -23.77
N LEU A 117 -4.89 -4.23 -22.51
CA LEU A 117 -4.61 -2.99 -21.81
C LEU A 117 -3.23 -2.45 -22.20
N SER A 118 -3.13 -1.13 -22.42
CA SER A 118 -1.82 -0.50 -22.58
C SER A 118 -0.98 -0.80 -21.34
N SER A 119 0.21 -1.37 -21.52
CA SER A 119 1.11 -1.78 -20.43
C SER A 119 1.29 -0.67 -19.38
N VAL A 120 1.31 0.59 -19.81
CA VAL A 120 1.42 1.78 -18.95
C VAL A 120 0.30 1.87 -17.91
N ALA A 121 -0.95 1.58 -18.30
CA ALA A 121 -2.12 1.68 -17.42
C ALA A 121 -2.08 0.65 -16.27
N TYR A 122 -1.33 -0.45 -16.44
CA TYR A 122 -1.13 -1.46 -15.41
C TYR A 122 0.09 -1.17 -14.53
N TYR A 123 1.25 -0.88 -15.15
CA TYR A 123 2.50 -0.70 -14.39
C TYR A 123 2.53 0.61 -13.59
N LEU A 124 1.86 1.66 -14.03
CA LEU A 124 1.85 2.95 -13.33
C LEU A 124 1.25 2.86 -11.91
N PRO A 125 0.00 2.36 -11.72
CA PRO A 125 -0.57 2.21 -10.37
C PRO A 125 0.22 1.20 -9.52
N MET A 126 0.78 0.15 -10.11
CA MET A 126 1.64 -0.81 -9.40
C MET A 126 2.93 -0.17 -8.90
N ALA A 127 3.63 0.60 -9.74
CA ALA A 127 4.85 1.31 -9.36
C ALA A 127 4.59 2.35 -8.25
N LEU A 128 3.48 3.08 -8.36
CA LEU A 128 3.05 4.03 -7.32
C LEU A 128 2.73 3.30 -6.01
N LEU A 129 2.04 2.17 -6.05
CA LEU A 129 1.73 1.37 -4.86
C LEU A 129 3.01 0.85 -4.19
N LEU A 130 3.97 0.33 -4.96
CA LEU A 130 5.26 -0.11 -4.42
C LEU A 130 6.03 1.05 -3.78
N PHE A 131 6.04 2.21 -4.43
CA PHE A 131 6.68 3.41 -3.88
C PHE A 131 6.05 3.84 -2.56
N VAL A 132 4.71 3.90 -2.50
CA VAL A 132 3.96 4.25 -1.29
C VAL A 132 4.19 3.23 -0.18
N ASN A 133 4.25 1.93 -0.50
CA ASN A 133 4.57 0.85 0.44
C ASN A 133 5.97 1.02 1.04
N LEU A 134 6.98 1.24 0.20
CA LEU A 134 8.36 1.45 0.65
C LEU A 134 8.48 2.70 1.53
N LEU A 135 7.95 3.83 1.06
CA LEU A 135 8.00 5.08 1.81
C LEU A 135 7.24 4.96 3.15
N GLY A 136 6.06 4.33 3.13
CA GLY A 136 5.25 4.08 4.32
C GLY A 136 5.96 3.22 5.35
N ALA A 137 6.61 2.14 4.93
CA ALA A 137 7.40 1.29 5.81
C ALA A 137 8.55 2.07 6.47
N ILE A 138 9.34 2.82 5.69
CA ILE A 138 10.49 3.59 6.20
C ILE A 138 10.02 4.65 7.19
N VAL A 139 9.06 5.49 6.80
CA VAL A 139 8.59 6.61 7.63
C VAL A 139 7.96 6.10 8.93
N ALA A 140 7.18 5.02 8.87
CA ALA A 140 6.57 4.41 10.06
C ALA A 140 7.61 3.82 11.03
N LEU A 141 8.64 3.14 10.50
CA LEU A 141 9.75 2.62 11.32
C LEU A 141 10.56 3.75 11.96
N VAL A 142 10.86 4.80 11.21
CA VAL A 142 11.62 5.96 11.71
C VAL A 142 10.81 6.70 12.79
N LEU A 143 9.50 6.92 12.58
CA LEU A 143 8.63 7.53 13.58
C LEU A 143 8.55 6.67 14.85
N ARG A 144 8.41 5.34 14.70
CA ARG A 144 8.40 4.42 15.83
C ARG A 144 9.73 4.45 16.60
N TRP A 145 10.86 4.41 15.90
CA TRP A 145 12.19 4.44 16.51
C TRP A 145 12.40 5.72 17.33
N ARG A 146 12.00 6.87 16.78
CA ARG A 146 11.96 8.17 17.48
C ARG A 146 11.10 8.10 18.74
N LEU A 147 9.85 7.61 18.63
CA LEU A 147 8.94 7.50 19.77
C LEU A 147 9.46 6.57 20.88
N ASN A 148 10.27 5.56 20.54
CA ASN A 148 10.91 4.70 21.54
C ASN A 148 12.06 5.44 22.26
N HIS A 149 12.94 6.11 21.50
CA HIS A 149 14.12 6.78 22.07
C HIS A 149 13.79 8.08 22.81
N ASP A 150 12.66 8.74 22.51
CA ASP A 150 12.20 9.92 23.26
C ASP A 150 11.65 9.61 24.65
N THR A 151 11.43 8.33 24.99
CA THR A 151 10.79 7.93 26.26
C THR A 151 11.69 7.19 27.25
N SER A 152 13.01 7.26 27.10
CA SER A 152 13.99 6.59 27.96
C SER A 152 14.05 7.11 29.42
N GLY A 153 12.95 7.63 29.99
CA GLY A 153 12.93 8.16 31.36
C GLY A 153 11.60 8.14 32.11
N LYS A 154 10.52 7.50 31.63
CA LYS A 154 9.20 7.56 32.32
C LYS A 154 8.36 6.26 32.31
N TYR A 155 8.98 5.09 32.26
CA TYR A 155 8.25 3.80 32.35
C TYR A 155 8.53 2.99 33.62
N TYR A 156 9.23 3.57 34.61
CA TYR A 156 9.29 3.08 35.99
C TYR A 156 9.09 4.24 36.97
N SER A 157 7.86 4.72 37.10
CA SER A 157 7.36 5.40 38.31
C SER A 157 5.86 5.21 38.41
#